data_AF-A0A0C2JAQ0-F1
#
_entry.id   AF-A0A0C2JAQ0-F1
#
_cell.length_a   1.000
_cell.length_b   1.000
_cell.length_c   1.000
_cell.angle_alpha   90.00
_cell.angle_beta   90.00
_cell.angle_gamma   90.00
#
_symmetry.space_group_name_H-M   'P 1'
#
loop_
_entity.id
_entity.type
_entity.pdbx_description
1 polymer ?
#
loop_
_entity_poly.entity_id
_entity_poly.type
_entity_poly.pdbx_seq_one_letter_code
_entity_poly.pdbx_strand_id
1 'polypeptide(L)'
;MACYYHVKNENMEHNFYIGEGNTGLLYLNFPSNKNEGWTRRSTDDGRFWYDMKFIKPGTSEELYRPVHFDFAYHDYLSVSRHFLWIDIQYEKFNNYLQPFITFDMGYSWKAIPRTNSKAIMLTDGTVVMSVDQDSRGINYSFDYADTWLRLDQFSTEQTVFFVGRLSNTDQRALIVSRASITNMLTFTYLDFSNVIYEVCQKQHYIQQPIPGSRKNCYPGKKLVVSIRGPRVRCLDKRGSSDIRIKNPCPCSSDDFPCTFNYNSFGDICILDTLSGITEEPKKCPHGSQVSTFRFGYVKLVDSSCKLDKWYLYIKKNARKMCTQNEWTNFILLHAPKKIYMLQIMPNGGHSGLKRPPDIDFGPHIDVAKQVAIDYPRKLIYYLGGTISQ
;
A
#
# COMPACT_ATOMS: atom_id res chain seq x y z
N MET A 1 -7.02 -25.18 -6.51
CA MET A 1 -7.52 -23.89 -6.01
C MET A 1 -7.30 -23.92 -4.51
N ALA A 2 -6.17 -23.41 -4.04
CA ALA A 2 -5.88 -23.30 -2.61
C ALA A 2 -6.00 -21.83 -2.26
N CYS A 3 -7.11 -21.46 -1.64
CA CYS A 3 -7.23 -20.16 -0.99
C CYS A 3 -6.21 -20.17 0.16
N TYR A 4 -5.23 -19.27 0.11
CA TYR A 4 -4.34 -19.03 1.23
C TYR A 4 -5.20 -18.47 2.36
N TYR A 5 -5.59 -19.34 3.29
CA TYR A 5 -6.20 -18.91 4.53
C TYR A 5 -5.15 -18.12 5.29
N HIS A 6 -5.39 -16.82 5.44
CA HIS A 6 -4.59 -15.94 6.27
C HIS A 6 -4.74 -16.41 7.73
N VAL A 7 -3.86 -17.30 8.18
CA VAL A 7 -3.64 -17.50 9.60
C VAL A 7 -3.01 -16.18 10.07
N LYS A 8 -3.73 -15.42 10.90
CA LYS A 8 -3.17 -14.24 11.58
C LYS A 8 -2.06 -14.74 12.50
N ASN A 9 -0.84 -14.80 11.98
CA ASN A 9 0.36 -14.85 12.81
C ASN A 9 0.54 -13.45 13.41
N GLU A 10 0.68 -13.40 14.73
CA GLU A 10 0.83 -12.17 15.53
C GLU A 10 2.14 -11.40 15.30
N ASN A 11 2.96 -11.85 14.33
CA ASN A 11 4.14 -11.14 13.86
C ASN A 11 3.81 -10.48 12.51
N MET A 12 3.16 -9.31 12.53
CA MET A 12 3.11 -8.48 11.32
C MET A 12 4.54 -8.14 10.89
N GLU A 13 4.84 -8.40 9.63
CA GLU A 13 6.12 -8.12 8.98
C GLU A 13 6.46 -6.63 9.15
N HIS A 14 7.53 -6.30 9.88
CA HIS A 14 7.95 -4.90 10.09
C HIS A 14 8.23 -4.14 8.79
N ASN A 15 8.51 -4.86 7.70
CA ASN A 15 8.96 -4.27 6.44
C ASN A 15 7.91 -4.26 5.33
N PHE A 16 6.75 -4.89 5.48
CA PHE A 16 5.75 -4.97 4.41
C PHE A 16 4.32 -4.89 4.93
N TYR A 17 3.46 -4.24 4.14
CA TYR A 17 2.05 -4.09 4.45
C TYR A 17 1.19 -4.21 3.18
N ILE A 18 0.11 -4.97 3.28
CA ILE A 18 -0.93 -5.07 2.25
C ILE A 18 -2.11 -4.22 2.70
N GLY A 19 -2.49 -3.23 1.89
CA GLY A 19 -3.63 -2.37 2.20
C GLY A 19 -4.95 -3.15 2.24
N GLU A 20 -5.68 -3.05 3.36
CA GLU A 20 -7.00 -3.68 3.46
C GLU A 20 -7.99 -3.05 2.45
N GLY A 21 -8.62 -3.90 1.64
CA GLY A 21 -9.79 -3.57 0.81
C GLY A 21 -9.54 -2.88 -0.54
N ASN A 22 -8.30 -2.60 -0.93
CA ASN A 22 -7.96 -2.20 -2.31
C ASN A 22 -7.04 -3.21 -2.98
N THR A 23 -7.45 -3.76 -4.11
CA THR A 23 -6.60 -4.59 -4.96
C THR A 23 -5.36 -3.81 -5.41
N GLY A 24 -4.16 -4.29 -5.10
CA GLY A 24 -2.88 -3.74 -5.57
C GLY A 24 -2.15 -2.76 -4.67
N LEU A 25 -2.74 -2.28 -3.56
CA LEU A 25 -2.07 -1.35 -2.65
C LEU A 25 -1.11 -2.08 -1.70
N LEU A 26 0.19 -1.82 -1.86
CA LEU A 26 1.24 -2.40 -1.03
C LEU A 26 2.18 -1.31 -0.52
N TYR A 27 2.72 -1.48 0.69
CA TYR A 27 3.85 -0.71 1.20
C TYR A 27 5.02 -1.65 1.51
N LEU A 28 6.25 -1.22 1.19
CA LEU A 28 7.47 -1.98 1.45
C LEU A 28 8.59 -1.04 1.87
N ASN A 29 9.34 -1.43 2.90
CA ASN A 29 10.55 -0.77 3.36
C ASN A 29 11.74 -1.22 2.52
N PHE A 30 12.27 -0.32 1.69
CA PHE A 30 13.47 -0.58 0.89
C PHE A 30 14.73 -0.25 1.71
N PRO A 31 15.73 -1.15 1.77
CA PRO A 31 17.01 -0.85 2.40
C PRO A 31 17.76 0.23 1.63
N SER A 32 18.40 1.16 2.35
CA SER A 32 19.31 2.16 1.79
C SER A 32 20.72 1.94 2.33
N ASN A 33 21.72 2.41 1.59
CA ASN A 33 23.16 2.27 1.88
C ASN A 33 23.62 2.86 3.25
N LYS A 34 22.73 3.47 4.03
CA LYS A 34 23.03 4.20 5.29
C LYS A 34 22.22 3.76 6.51
N ASN A 35 21.67 2.54 6.56
CA ASN A 35 20.72 2.10 7.60
C ASN A 35 19.39 2.89 7.66
N GLU A 36 19.13 3.77 6.70
CA GLU A 36 17.87 4.52 6.58
C GLU A 36 16.96 3.82 5.57
N GLY A 37 16.11 2.89 6.02
CA GLY A 37 15.11 2.28 5.14
C GLY A 37 14.07 3.32 4.68
N TRP A 38 13.63 3.27 3.43
CA TRP A 38 12.57 4.14 2.93
C TRP A 38 11.34 3.31 2.55
N THR A 39 10.19 3.60 3.15
CA THR A 39 8.91 3.04 2.73
C THR A 39 8.47 3.60 1.38
N ARG A 40 8.11 2.71 0.46
CA ARG A 40 7.48 3.07 -0.84
C ARG A 40 6.12 2.41 -0.99
N ARG A 41 5.31 2.97 -1.89
CA ARG A 41 3.99 2.46 -2.23
C ARG A 41 3.98 1.82 -3.62
N SER A 42 3.28 0.70 -3.75
CA SER A 42 2.80 0.15 -5.02
C SER A 42 1.28 0.23 -5.07
N THR A 43 0.70 0.44 -6.25
CA THR A 43 -0.75 0.35 -6.49
C THR A 43 -1.10 -0.62 -7.62
N ASP A 44 -0.16 -1.50 -7.98
CA ASP A 44 -0.22 -2.45 -9.09
C ASP A 44 0.41 -3.80 -8.70
N ASP A 45 0.10 -4.27 -7.49
CA ASP A 45 0.50 -5.59 -6.97
C ASP A 45 2.02 -5.80 -6.89
N GLY A 46 2.76 -4.72 -6.61
CA GLY A 46 4.19 -4.73 -6.35
C GLY A 46 5.05 -4.59 -7.60
N ARG A 47 4.42 -4.29 -8.74
CA ARG A 47 5.10 -4.16 -10.03
C ARG A 47 5.93 -2.89 -10.10
N PHE A 48 5.38 -1.76 -9.65
CA PHE A 48 6.07 -0.49 -9.58
C PHE A 48 5.97 0.12 -8.19
N TRP A 49 7.10 0.66 -7.73
CA TRP A 49 7.22 1.27 -6.43
C TRP A 49 7.51 2.75 -6.57
N TYR A 50 6.72 3.56 -5.86
CA TYR A 50 6.75 5.01 -5.95
C TYR A 50 7.04 5.62 -4.58
N ASP A 51 7.76 6.73 -4.61
CA ASP A 51 7.98 7.56 -3.43
C ASP A 51 6.67 8.23 -3.03
N MET A 52 6.46 8.34 -1.72
CA MET A 52 5.27 8.96 -1.13
C MET A 52 5.59 10.38 -0.68
N LYS A 53 4.59 11.25 -0.67
CA LYS A 53 4.72 12.63 -0.17
C LYS A 53 4.37 12.68 1.30
N PHE A 54 5.21 13.33 2.10
CA PHE A 54 4.97 13.51 3.53
C PHE A 54 4.81 14.98 3.84
N ILE A 55 3.83 15.36 4.64
CA ILE A 55 3.48 16.76 4.93
C ILE A 55 3.63 16.99 6.44
N LYS A 56 4.28 18.09 6.83
CA LYS A 56 4.49 18.43 8.25
C LYS A 56 3.16 18.77 8.94
N PRO A 57 3.02 18.50 10.26
CA PRO A 57 1.76 18.75 10.97
C PRO A 57 1.39 20.24 10.93
N GLY A 58 0.12 20.56 10.65
CA GLY A 58 -0.36 21.95 10.72
C GLY A 58 0.10 22.87 9.60
N THR A 59 0.78 22.33 8.57
CA THR A 59 1.34 23.12 7.46
C THR A 59 1.01 22.48 6.11
N SER A 60 1.29 23.19 5.02
CA SER A 60 1.28 22.62 3.67
C SER A 60 2.69 22.27 3.16
N GLU A 61 3.68 22.27 4.04
CA GLU A 61 5.08 22.02 3.67
C GLU A 61 5.39 20.53 3.61
N GLU A 62 6.09 20.13 2.55
CA GLU A 62 6.59 18.77 2.38
C GLU A 62 7.77 18.49 3.33
N LEU A 63 7.81 17.27 3.85
CA LEU A 63 8.87 16.73 4.66
C LEU A 63 9.90 16.08 3.72
N TYR A 64 11.00 16.77 3.47
CA TYR A 64 12.09 16.30 2.61
C TYR A 64 13.05 15.33 3.32
N ARG A 65 12.52 14.24 3.88
CA ARG A 65 13.32 13.11 4.35
C ARG A 65 12.62 11.78 4.05
N PRO A 66 13.37 10.68 3.92
CA PRO A 66 12.80 9.35 3.94
C PRO A 66 12.00 9.13 5.23
N VAL A 67 10.89 8.43 5.10
CA VAL A 67 10.09 7.94 6.23
C VAL A 67 10.11 6.42 6.20
N HIS A 68 10.30 5.84 7.38
CA HIS A 68 10.32 4.40 7.60
C HIS A 68 9.14 4.01 8.49
N PHE A 69 8.13 3.37 7.93
CA PHE A 69 7.03 2.85 8.72
C PHE A 69 7.43 1.56 9.43
N ASP A 70 7.10 1.47 10.72
CA ASP A 70 7.11 0.24 11.48
C ASP A 70 5.68 -0.33 11.47
N PHE A 71 5.42 -1.24 10.52
CA PHE A 71 4.08 -1.76 10.28
C PHE A 71 3.52 -2.56 11.46
N ALA A 72 4.34 -2.97 12.43
CA ALA A 72 3.86 -3.62 13.66
C ALA A 72 3.01 -2.70 14.54
N TYR A 73 3.10 -1.37 14.36
CA TYR A 73 2.28 -0.39 15.07
C TYR A 73 0.98 -0.04 14.35
N HIS A 74 0.77 -0.55 13.13
CA HIS A 74 -0.49 -0.37 12.43
C HIS A 74 -1.63 -1.04 13.21
N ASP A 75 -2.78 -0.38 13.25
CA ASP A 75 -3.99 -0.92 13.85
C ASP A 75 -5.17 -0.62 12.95
N TYR A 76 -5.71 -1.69 12.36
CA TYR A 76 -6.86 -1.65 11.45
C TYR A 76 -8.14 -1.09 12.11
N LEU A 77 -8.20 -1.03 13.45
CA LEU A 77 -9.33 -0.44 14.19
C LEU A 77 -9.20 1.08 14.34
N SER A 78 -8.04 1.66 14.01
CA SER A 78 -7.81 3.11 14.11
C SER A 78 -8.67 3.90 13.14
N VAL A 79 -9.02 3.30 12.01
CA VAL A 79 -9.86 3.89 10.97
C VAL A 79 -11.07 2.98 10.72
N SER A 80 -12.21 3.55 10.34
CA SER A 80 -13.38 2.77 9.94
C SER A 80 -13.11 2.02 8.63
N ARG A 81 -13.38 0.71 8.58
CA ARG A 81 -13.12 -0.16 7.41
C ARG A 81 -13.87 0.24 6.14
N HIS A 82 -14.86 1.11 6.27
CA HIS A 82 -15.59 1.67 5.14
C HIS A 82 -14.77 2.71 4.36
N PHE A 83 -13.64 3.19 4.89
CA PHE A 83 -12.75 4.14 4.21
C PHE A 83 -11.49 3.47 3.67
N LEU A 84 -11.62 2.86 2.50
CA LEU A 84 -10.50 2.15 1.86
C LEU A 84 -9.34 3.08 1.47
N TRP A 85 -9.56 4.38 1.35
CA TRP A 85 -8.52 5.35 0.96
C TRP A 85 -7.81 6.04 2.14
N ILE A 86 -8.24 5.73 3.37
CA ILE A 86 -7.71 6.30 4.60
C ILE A 86 -6.94 5.22 5.35
N ASP A 87 -5.73 5.56 5.78
CA ASP A 87 -4.89 4.66 6.56
C ASP A 87 -4.01 5.48 7.52
N ILE A 88 -3.65 4.87 8.64
CA ILE A 88 -2.73 5.44 9.64
C ILE A 88 -1.56 4.48 9.81
N GLN A 89 -0.35 5.01 9.61
CA GLN A 89 0.91 4.30 9.75
C GLN A 89 1.85 5.08 10.68
N TYR A 90 2.84 4.40 11.23
CA TYR A 90 3.70 4.97 12.28
C TYR A 90 5.17 4.80 11.94
N GLU A 91 5.95 5.85 12.17
CA GLU A 91 7.39 5.74 12.32
C GLU A 91 7.73 5.71 13.81
N LYS A 92 8.53 4.72 14.22
CA LYS A 92 8.93 4.51 15.61
C LYS A 92 10.24 5.24 15.91
N PHE A 93 10.21 6.07 16.95
CA PHE A 93 11.40 6.64 17.58
C PHE A 93 11.55 6.08 19.00
N ASN A 94 12.72 6.28 19.62
CA ASN A 94 13.01 5.75 20.96
C ASN A 94 12.00 6.19 22.02
N ASN A 95 11.52 7.44 21.93
CA ASN A 95 10.73 8.07 22.99
C ASN A 95 9.30 8.45 22.53
N TYR A 96 8.96 8.25 21.26
CA TYR A 96 7.66 8.61 20.71
C TYR A 96 7.38 7.88 19.40
N LEU A 97 6.12 7.90 18.99
CA LEU A 97 5.65 7.53 17.67
C LEU A 97 5.35 8.80 16.88
N GLN A 98 5.73 8.80 15.61
CA GLN A 98 5.30 9.80 14.64
C GLN A 98 4.24 9.14 13.75
N PRO A 99 2.94 9.36 14.01
CA PRO A 99 1.90 8.84 13.15
C PRO A 99 1.78 9.70 11.91
N PHE A 100 1.34 9.06 10.83
CA PHE A 100 0.99 9.68 9.57
C PHE A 100 -0.36 9.15 9.12
N ILE A 101 -1.20 10.03 8.56
CA ILE A 101 -2.49 9.67 8.00
C ILE A 101 -2.55 10.02 6.51
N THR A 102 -3.04 9.09 5.70
CA THR A 102 -3.35 9.32 4.29
C THR A 102 -4.86 9.50 4.10
N PHE A 103 -5.24 10.29 3.10
CA PHE A 103 -6.61 10.40 2.60
C PHE A 103 -6.73 10.14 1.10
N ASP A 104 -5.66 9.67 0.46
CA ASP A 104 -5.55 9.47 -0.98
C ASP A 104 -4.86 8.14 -1.34
N MET A 105 -5.16 7.09 -0.56
CA MET A 105 -4.62 5.73 -0.71
C MET A 105 -3.09 5.63 -0.54
N GLY A 106 -2.46 6.56 0.18
CA GLY A 106 -1.03 6.54 0.50
C GLY A 106 -0.17 7.30 -0.49
N TYR A 107 -0.75 8.16 -1.33
CA TYR A 107 0.03 9.03 -2.20
C TYR A 107 0.66 10.18 -1.41
N SER A 108 -0.13 10.80 -0.54
CA SER A 108 0.31 11.79 0.43
C SER A 108 -0.09 11.42 1.85
N TRP A 109 0.80 11.75 2.77
CA TRP A 109 0.72 11.43 4.19
C TRP A 109 0.88 12.70 5.00
N LYS A 110 -0.11 13.02 5.83
CA LYS A 110 -0.03 14.15 6.76
C LYS A 110 0.43 13.66 8.12
N ALA A 111 1.44 14.31 8.67
CA ALA A 111 1.94 13.98 9.99
C ALA A 111 0.91 14.39 11.07
N ILE A 112 0.59 13.45 11.95
CA ILE A 112 -0.16 13.68 13.18
C ILE A 112 0.83 14.17 14.26
N PRO A 113 0.46 15.04 15.20
CA PRO A 113 1.28 15.37 16.35
C PRO A 113 1.87 14.12 17.02
N ARG A 114 3.13 14.24 17.44
CA ARG A 114 3.84 13.13 18.10
C ARG A 114 3.04 12.62 19.28
N THR A 115 3.07 11.32 19.47
CA THR A 115 2.30 10.62 20.49
C THR A 115 3.12 9.47 21.07
N ASN A 116 2.77 9.00 22.26
CA ASN A 116 3.25 7.73 22.81
C ASN A 116 2.19 6.61 22.71
N SER A 117 1.07 6.88 22.04
CA SER A 117 -0.11 6.02 21.97
C SER A 117 -0.62 5.91 20.52
N LYS A 118 -1.78 5.28 20.32
CA LYS A 118 -2.40 5.16 19.00
C LYS A 118 -3.16 6.43 18.64
N ALA A 119 -3.09 6.81 17.36
CA ALA A 119 -4.00 7.78 16.76
C ALA A 119 -5.23 7.06 16.22
N ILE A 120 -6.41 7.67 16.39
CA ILE A 120 -7.68 7.12 15.93
C ILE A 120 -8.46 8.15 15.11
N MET A 121 -9.32 7.66 14.25
CA MET A 121 -10.24 8.45 13.46
C MET A 121 -11.69 8.14 13.86
N LEU A 122 -12.39 9.15 14.35
CA LEU A 122 -13.79 9.09 14.75
C LEU A 122 -14.70 9.67 13.67
N THR A 123 -15.99 9.40 13.85
CA THR A 123 -17.09 10.04 13.15
C THR A 123 -16.97 9.85 11.64
N ASP A 124 -16.63 8.62 11.26
CA ASP A 124 -16.49 8.16 9.88
C ASP A 124 -15.75 9.18 9.00
N GLY A 125 -14.55 9.59 9.43
CA GLY A 125 -13.71 10.48 8.63
C GLY A 125 -13.68 11.94 9.08
N THR A 126 -14.23 12.29 10.25
CA THR A 126 -14.36 13.71 10.65
C THR A 126 -13.35 14.14 11.69
N VAL A 127 -13.11 13.35 12.74
CA VAL A 127 -12.15 13.71 13.78
C VAL A 127 -10.96 12.78 13.72
N VAL A 128 -9.76 13.34 13.62
CA VAL A 128 -8.52 12.60 13.87
C VAL A 128 -8.03 13.02 15.24
N MET A 129 -7.66 12.07 16.10
CA MET A 129 -7.17 12.40 17.44
C MET A 129 -6.07 11.46 17.92
N SER A 130 -5.23 11.96 18.82
CA SER A 130 -4.20 11.21 19.55
C SER A 130 -3.97 11.86 20.91
N VAL A 131 -3.42 11.10 21.86
CA VAL A 131 -2.86 11.70 23.08
C VAL A 131 -1.50 12.30 22.73
N ASP A 132 -1.18 13.49 23.23
CA ASP A 132 0.10 14.15 22.99
C ASP A 132 1.27 13.31 23.53
N GLN A 133 2.47 13.50 22.96
CA GLN A 133 3.68 12.82 23.42
C GLN A 133 3.92 13.02 24.92
N ASP A 134 3.62 14.20 25.46
CA ASP A 134 3.78 14.48 26.89
C ASP A 134 2.67 13.89 27.77
N SER A 135 1.67 13.24 27.16
CA SER A 135 0.51 12.65 27.83
C SER A 135 -0.28 13.60 28.73
N ARG A 136 -0.15 14.91 28.53
CA ARG A 136 -0.93 15.95 29.23
C ARG A 136 -2.08 16.48 28.40
N GLY A 137 -1.88 16.51 27.08
CA GLY A 137 -2.86 16.98 26.11
C GLY A 137 -3.48 15.89 25.26
N ILE A 138 -4.64 16.18 24.72
CA ILE A 138 -5.26 15.43 23.63
C ILE A 138 -5.24 16.32 22.40
N ASN A 139 -4.59 15.85 21.34
CA ASN A 139 -4.54 16.52 20.05
C ASN A 139 -5.69 16.02 19.17
N TYR A 140 -6.40 16.94 18.51
CA TYR A 140 -7.49 16.59 17.60
C TYR A 140 -7.60 17.55 16.42
N SER A 141 -8.10 17.04 15.29
CA SER A 141 -8.29 17.77 14.04
C SER A 141 -9.68 17.45 13.47
N PHE A 142 -10.32 18.45 12.86
CA PHE A 142 -11.63 18.31 12.19
C PHE A 142 -11.54 18.42 10.65
N ASP A 143 -10.36 18.74 10.14
CA ASP A 143 -10.12 19.16 8.76
C ASP A 143 -9.09 18.29 8.07
N TYR A 144 -9.23 16.96 8.22
CA TYR A 144 -8.34 15.99 7.57
C TYR A 144 -6.87 16.22 7.93
N ALA A 145 -6.58 16.44 9.22
CA ALA A 145 -5.24 16.67 9.77
C ALA A 145 -4.52 17.90 9.18
N ASP A 146 -5.24 18.86 8.60
CA ASP A 146 -4.67 20.13 8.14
C ASP A 146 -4.31 21.05 9.31
N THR A 147 -5.19 21.15 10.31
CA THR A 147 -4.93 21.92 11.52
C THR A 147 -5.21 21.09 12.78
N TRP A 148 -4.51 21.45 13.87
CA TRP A 148 -4.54 20.71 15.12
C TRP A 148 -4.93 21.63 16.27
N LEU A 149 -5.84 21.14 17.10
CA LEU A 149 -6.23 21.72 18.37
C LEU A 149 -5.73 20.81 19.49
N ARG A 150 -5.39 21.41 20.64
CA ARG A 150 -4.93 20.70 21.83
C ARG A 150 -5.85 21.02 23.01
N LEU A 151 -6.33 19.97 23.67
CA LEU A 151 -7.07 20.05 24.92
C LEU A 151 -6.16 19.51 26.04
N ASP A 152 -5.70 20.40 26.93
CA ASP A 152 -4.94 20.00 28.12
C ASP A 152 -5.91 19.43 29.16
N GLN A 153 -5.97 18.10 29.22
CA GLN A 153 -6.92 17.36 30.05
C GLN A 153 -6.27 16.79 31.31
N PHE A 154 -4.96 16.49 31.27
CA PHE A 154 -4.26 15.84 32.37
C PHE A 154 -3.32 16.81 33.07
N SER A 155 -3.53 17.02 34.37
CA SER A 155 -2.72 17.91 35.21
C SER A 155 -1.30 17.37 35.49
N THR A 156 -1.11 16.06 35.31
CA THR A 156 0.16 15.37 35.47
C THR A 156 0.37 14.42 34.30
N GLU A 157 1.63 14.07 34.04
CA GLU A 157 1.97 13.07 33.01
C GLU A 157 1.24 11.74 33.28
N GLN A 158 0.77 11.11 32.22
CA GLN A 158 0.00 9.87 32.27
C GLN A 158 0.71 8.77 31.46
N THR A 159 0.66 7.53 31.94
CA THR A 159 0.91 6.36 31.10
C THR A 159 -0.37 5.98 30.39
N VAL A 160 -0.41 6.12 29.05
CA VAL A 160 -1.58 5.78 28.23
C VAL A 160 -1.56 4.29 27.86
N PHE A 161 -2.61 3.56 28.22
CA PHE A 161 -2.75 2.13 27.91
C PHE A 161 -3.65 1.86 26.72
N PHE A 162 -4.68 2.68 26.53
CA PHE A 162 -5.68 2.47 25.50
C PHE A 162 -6.22 3.79 24.97
N VAL A 163 -6.37 3.87 23.65
CA VAL A 163 -7.10 4.92 22.94
C VAL A 163 -7.97 4.21 21.91
N GLY A 164 -9.28 4.36 21.99
CA GLY A 164 -10.18 3.63 21.10
C GLY A 164 -11.55 4.25 20.94
N ARG A 165 -12.23 3.83 19.87
CA ARG A 165 -13.56 4.29 19.47
C ARG A 165 -14.62 3.50 20.22
N LEU A 166 -15.72 4.15 20.60
CA LEU A 166 -16.87 3.49 21.22
C LEU A 166 -17.93 3.17 20.15
N SER A 167 -18.31 1.89 20.07
CA SER A 167 -19.01 1.26 18.94
C SER A 167 -20.36 1.87 18.56
N ASN A 168 -21.06 2.51 19.50
CA ASN A 168 -22.50 2.80 19.29
C ASN A 168 -22.75 4.09 18.51
N THR A 169 -21.75 4.95 18.34
CA THR A 169 -21.94 6.28 17.71
C THR A 169 -20.76 6.75 16.85
N ASP A 170 -19.60 6.08 16.90
CA ASP A 170 -18.31 6.50 16.30
C ASP A 170 -17.85 7.93 16.63
N GLN A 171 -18.63 8.73 17.39
CA GLN A 171 -18.34 10.11 17.81
C GLN A 171 -17.67 10.20 19.19
N ARG A 172 -17.41 9.04 19.80
CA ARG A 172 -16.97 8.94 21.19
C ARG A 172 -15.70 8.12 21.28
N ALA A 173 -14.78 8.57 22.12
CA ALA A 173 -13.53 7.88 22.40
C ALA A 173 -13.37 7.60 23.89
N LEU A 174 -12.69 6.50 24.18
CA LEU A 174 -12.24 6.14 25.50
C LEU A 174 -10.70 6.16 25.54
N ILE A 175 -10.16 6.88 26.51
CA ILE A 175 -8.74 6.85 26.85
C ILE A 175 -8.61 6.20 28.23
N VAL A 176 -7.83 5.13 28.31
CA VAL A 176 -7.46 4.51 29.60
C VAL A 176 -6.02 4.85 29.89
N SER A 177 -5.79 5.49 31.02
CA SER A 177 -4.47 5.99 31.40
C SER A 177 -4.24 5.83 32.90
N ARG A 178 -2.99 5.96 33.34
CA ARG A 178 -2.63 5.93 34.75
C ARG A 178 -1.71 7.08 35.07
N ALA A 179 -2.08 7.83 36.11
CA ALA A 179 -1.31 8.98 36.55
C ALA A 179 0.02 8.53 37.15
N SER A 180 1.13 9.13 36.72
CA SER A 180 2.47 8.73 37.16
C SER A 180 2.69 8.93 38.66
N ILE A 181 2.05 9.95 39.26
CA ILE A 181 2.24 10.31 40.67
C ILE A 181 1.32 9.50 41.59
N THR A 182 0.03 9.46 41.29
CA THR A 182 -0.97 8.85 42.18
C THR A 182 -1.19 7.37 41.90
N ASN A 183 -0.65 6.85 40.79
CA ASN A 183 -0.85 5.49 40.29
C ASN A 183 -2.35 5.14 40.06
N MET A 184 -3.23 6.15 40.00
CA MET A 184 -4.66 5.96 39.79
C MET A 184 -4.96 5.70 38.31
N LEU A 185 -5.76 4.68 38.05
CA LEU A 185 -6.29 4.38 36.72
C LEU A 185 -7.45 5.33 36.41
N THR A 186 -7.37 6.03 35.28
CA THR A 186 -8.35 7.02 34.83
C THR A 186 -8.95 6.60 33.50
N PHE A 187 -10.27 6.63 33.43
CA PHE A 187 -11.05 6.41 32.22
C PHE A 187 -11.58 7.76 31.74
N THR A 188 -10.96 8.31 30.69
CA THR A 188 -11.38 9.58 30.10
C THR A 188 -12.28 9.31 28.91
N TYR A 189 -13.51 9.78 29.01
CA TYR A 189 -14.53 9.66 27.98
C TYR A 189 -14.68 10.99 27.25
N LEU A 190 -14.50 10.97 25.92
CA LEU A 190 -14.66 12.14 25.06
C LEU A 190 -15.90 11.97 24.19
N ASP A 191 -16.72 13.01 24.13
CA ASP A 191 -17.95 13.03 23.33
C ASP A 191 -17.96 14.21 22.36
N PHE A 192 -17.80 13.92 21.06
CA PHE A 192 -17.83 14.92 20.00
C PHE A 192 -19.25 15.18 19.46
N SER A 193 -20.30 14.55 20.01
CA SER A 193 -21.68 14.72 19.53
C SER A 193 -22.19 16.15 19.59
N ASN A 194 -21.71 16.95 20.55
CA ASN A 194 -22.07 18.37 20.67
C ASN A 194 -21.34 19.27 19.65
N VAL A 195 -20.23 18.80 19.08
CA VAL A 195 -19.44 19.55 18.07
C VAL A 195 -19.84 19.15 16.66
N ILE A 196 -20.26 17.89 16.46
CA ILE A 196 -20.61 17.32 15.16
C ILE A 196 -21.99 16.68 15.27
N TYR A 197 -23.05 17.48 15.24
CA TYR A 197 -24.43 16.98 15.38
C TYR A 197 -25.18 16.87 14.04
N GLU A 198 -24.76 17.60 13.00
CA GLU A 198 -25.44 17.61 11.71
C GLU A 198 -25.05 16.41 10.85
N VAL A 199 -26.00 15.85 10.09
CA VAL A 199 -25.73 14.80 9.09
C VAL A 199 -25.29 15.46 7.79
N CYS A 200 -24.25 14.91 7.16
CA CYS A 200 -23.73 15.45 5.91
C CYS A 200 -24.77 15.37 4.77
N GLN A 201 -24.97 16.50 4.08
CA GLN A 201 -25.83 16.63 2.91
C GLN A 201 -25.02 16.48 1.62
N LYS A 202 -25.69 16.32 0.47
CA LYS A 202 -25.02 16.10 -0.82
C LYS A 202 -24.01 17.20 -1.17
N GLN A 203 -24.31 18.47 -0.86
CA GLN A 203 -23.41 19.59 -1.13
C GLN A 203 -22.17 19.65 -0.22
N HIS A 204 -22.16 18.86 0.86
CA HIS A 204 -21.01 18.77 1.78
C HIS A 204 -19.91 17.86 1.23
N TYR A 205 -20.18 17.13 0.15
CA TYR A 205 -19.24 16.21 -0.46
C TYR A 205 -18.58 16.79 -1.70
N ILE A 206 -17.29 16.54 -1.83
CA ILE A 206 -16.48 16.87 -2.99
C ILE A 206 -15.99 15.59 -3.66
N GLN A 207 -15.74 15.68 -4.97
CA GLN A 207 -15.18 14.59 -5.75
C GLN A 207 -13.66 14.75 -5.77
N GLN A 208 -12.94 13.89 -5.05
CA GLN A 208 -11.49 13.88 -5.00
C GLN A 208 -10.93 12.79 -5.92
N PRO A 209 -10.17 13.15 -6.98
CA PRO A 209 -9.40 12.18 -7.73
C PRO A 209 -8.32 11.57 -6.84
N ILE A 210 -8.21 10.24 -6.85
CA ILE A 210 -7.10 9.58 -6.18
C ILE A 210 -5.90 9.56 -7.13
N PRO A 211 -4.71 10.03 -6.68
CA PRO A 211 -3.49 9.95 -7.47
C PRO A 211 -2.99 8.50 -7.55
N GLY A 212 -3.08 7.92 -8.75
CA GLY A 212 -2.49 6.61 -9.06
C GLY A 212 -1.03 6.67 -9.48
N SER A 213 -0.50 5.53 -9.93
CA SER A 213 0.73 5.42 -10.69
C SER A 213 0.71 6.33 -11.94
N ARG A 214 1.90 6.62 -12.51
CA ARG A 214 2.16 7.42 -13.74
C ARG A 214 0.90 8.02 -14.43
N LYS A 215 0.77 9.36 -14.39
CA LYS A 215 -0.38 10.14 -14.93
C LYS A 215 -1.71 9.94 -14.17
N ASN A 216 -1.66 9.60 -12.88
CA ASN A 216 -2.81 9.43 -11.99
C ASN A 216 -3.76 8.31 -12.44
N CYS A 217 -3.21 7.17 -12.85
CA CYS A 217 -3.96 6.00 -13.32
C CYS A 217 -3.68 4.80 -12.42
N TYR A 218 -4.76 4.17 -11.95
CA TYR A 218 -4.76 2.86 -11.32
C TYR A 218 -5.10 1.85 -12.41
N PRO A 219 -4.32 0.79 -12.64
CA PRO A 219 -4.36 -0.08 -13.83
C PRO A 219 -5.51 0.18 -14.84
N GLY A 220 -5.33 1.19 -15.71
CA GLY A 220 -6.26 1.53 -16.77
C GLY A 220 -7.51 2.35 -16.40
N LYS A 221 -7.61 2.85 -15.16
CA LYS A 221 -8.78 3.50 -14.56
C LYS A 221 -8.38 4.73 -13.74
N LYS A 222 -9.23 5.76 -13.74
CA LYS A 222 -9.12 6.86 -12.78
C LYS A 222 -10.08 6.62 -11.63
N LEU A 223 -9.56 6.62 -10.41
CA LEU A 223 -10.37 6.50 -9.21
C LEU A 223 -10.75 7.90 -8.74
N VAL A 224 -12.03 8.10 -8.44
CA VAL A 224 -12.54 9.32 -7.81
C VAL A 224 -13.38 8.92 -6.62
N VAL A 225 -13.05 9.46 -5.46
CA VAL A 225 -13.79 9.21 -4.22
C VAL A 225 -14.66 10.41 -3.87
N SER A 226 -15.83 10.16 -3.30
CA SER A 226 -16.70 11.22 -2.76
C SER A 226 -16.41 11.41 -1.28
N ILE A 227 -15.59 12.39 -0.94
CA ILE A 227 -15.23 12.70 0.46
C ILE A 227 -15.97 13.94 0.97
N ARG A 228 -16.11 14.07 2.28
CA ARG A 228 -16.58 15.30 2.93
C ARG A 228 -15.57 16.42 2.67
N GLY A 229 -16.04 17.63 2.39
CA GLY A 229 -15.17 18.79 2.25
C GLY A 229 -14.41 19.06 3.55
N PRO A 230 -13.10 19.40 3.53
CA PRO A 230 -12.30 19.45 4.76
C PRO A 230 -12.83 20.39 5.83
N ARG A 231 -13.42 21.52 5.44
CA ARG A 231 -13.99 22.52 6.36
C ARG A 231 -15.41 22.22 6.83
N VAL A 232 -16.05 21.17 6.33
CA VAL A 232 -17.45 20.87 6.63
C VAL A 232 -17.54 19.94 7.83
N ARG A 233 -18.20 20.32 8.93
CA ARG A 233 -18.29 19.48 10.14
C ARG A 233 -19.65 18.80 10.21
N CYS A 234 -19.72 17.56 9.75
CA CYS A 234 -20.96 16.78 9.75
C CYS A 234 -20.67 15.28 9.83
N LEU A 235 -21.68 14.50 10.22
CA LEU A 235 -21.67 13.05 10.31
C LEU A 235 -21.84 12.42 8.92
N ASP A 236 -20.82 11.71 8.41
CA ASP A 236 -20.97 10.88 7.21
C ASP A 236 -21.65 9.57 7.59
N LYS A 237 -22.97 9.47 7.35
CA LYS A 237 -23.76 8.27 7.63
C LYS A 237 -23.94 7.35 6.42
N ARG A 238 -23.15 7.51 5.35
CA ARG A 238 -23.33 6.68 4.13
C ARG A 238 -22.86 5.24 4.32
N GLY A 239 -22.03 4.95 5.33
CA GLY A 239 -21.62 3.59 5.72
C GLY A 239 -20.90 2.78 4.62
N SER A 240 -20.57 3.39 3.49
CA SER A 240 -19.96 2.72 2.34
C SER A 240 -19.06 3.68 1.56
N SER A 241 -17.95 3.15 1.08
CA SER A 241 -16.98 3.84 0.24
C SER A 241 -17.58 4.21 -1.12
N ASP A 242 -17.86 5.48 -1.37
CA ASP A 242 -18.28 6.00 -2.69
C ASP A 242 -17.06 6.13 -3.64
N ILE A 243 -16.34 5.02 -3.90
CA ILE A 243 -15.29 4.99 -4.93
C ILE A 243 -15.97 4.83 -6.29
N ARG A 244 -15.81 5.85 -7.14
CA ARG A 244 -16.29 5.85 -8.52
C ARG A 244 -15.13 5.66 -9.47
N ILE A 245 -15.27 4.68 -10.36
CA ILE A 245 -14.35 4.48 -11.48
C ILE A 245 -14.78 5.44 -12.59
N LYS A 246 -13.94 6.44 -12.88
CA LYS A 246 -14.12 7.34 -14.04
C LYS A 246 -13.27 6.87 -15.22
N ASN A 247 -13.71 7.29 -16.42
CA ASN A 247 -13.16 7.06 -17.77
C ASN A 247 -11.86 6.25 -17.89
N PRO A 248 -11.80 5.28 -18.82
CA PRO A 248 -10.61 4.46 -19.01
C PRO A 248 -9.40 5.34 -19.34
N CYS A 249 -8.31 5.15 -18.60
CA CYS A 249 -7.03 5.78 -18.88
C CYS A 249 -6.49 5.31 -20.23
N PRO A 250 -5.74 6.15 -20.99
CA PRO A 250 -4.92 5.64 -22.07
C PRO A 250 -4.00 4.54 -21.53
N CYS A 251 -3.90 3.42 -22.25
CA CYS A 251 -3.01 2.36 -21.83
C CYS A 251 -1.56 2.84 -21.82
N SER A 252 -0.81 2.35 -20.84
CA SER A 252 0.62 2.55 -20.70
C SER A 252 1.34 1.20 -20.58
N SER A 253 2.66 1.20 -20.49
CA SER A 253 3.46 0.00 -20.22
C SER A 253 3.03 -0.72 -18.95
N ASP A 254 2.48 0.03 -17.99
CA ASP A 254 2.07 -0.48 -16.69
C ASP A 254 0.80 -1.34 -16.81
N ASP A 255 0.03 -1.17 -17.89
CA ASP A 255 -1.13 -2.01 -18.21
C ASP A 255 -0.75 -3.32 -18.92
N PHE A 256 0.51 -3.44 -19.34
CA PHE A 256 1.03 -4.58 -20.12
C PHE A 256 2.26 -5.21 -19.43
N PRO A 257 2.08 -6.13 -18.47
CA PRO A 257 3.15 -6.89 -17.83
C PRO A 257 4.12 -7.50 -18.81
N CYS A 258 5.42 -7.43 -18.48
CA CYS A 258 6.35 -8.21 -19.24
C CYS A 258 6.14 -9.70 -18.94
N THR A 259 6.16 -10.57 -19.96
CA THR A 259 6.10 -12.01 -19.76
C THR A 259 7.37 -12.48 -19.04
N PHE A 260 7.36 -13.67 -18.46
CA PHE A 260 8.58 -14.30 -17.96
C PHE A 260 9.66 -14.30 -19.07
N ASN A 261 10.93 -14.07 -18.69
CA ASN A 261 12.08 -13.86 -19.57
C ASN A 261 12.14 -12.52 -20.32
N TYR A 262 11.29 -11.54 -20.01
CA TYR A 262 11.37 -10.20 -20.56
C TYR A 262 11.42 -9.16 -19.44
N ASN A 263 12.25 -8.14 -19.62
CA ASN A 263 12.37 -6.99 -18.73
C ASN A 263 11.77 -5.75 -19.38
N SER A 264 11.21 -4.87 -18.56
CA SER A 264 10.74 -3.56 -19.04
C SER A 264 11.93 -2.64 -19.32
N PHE A 265 11.97 -2.06 -20.51
CA PHE A 265 12.87 -0.99 -20.89
C PHE A 265 12.04 0.18 -21.43
N GLY A 266 11.81 1.18 -20.58
CA GLY A 266 10.88 2.26 -20.88
C GLY A 266 9.46 1.72 -21.04
N ASP A 267 8.87 1.92 -22.22
CA ASP A 267 7.52 1.46 -22.54
C ASP A 267 7.50 0.09 -23.24
N ILE A 268 8.67 -0.54 -23.41
CA ILE A 268 8.79 -1.80 -24.14
C ILE A 268 9.31 -2.98 -23.32
N CYS A 269 8.82 -4.19 -23.63
CA CYS A 269 9.35 -5.43 -23.07
C CYS A 269 10.45 -5.97 -23.97
N ILE A 270 11.68 -5.97 -23.45
CA ILE A 270 12.87 -6.52 -24.12
C ILE A 270 13.22 -7.86 -23.52
N LEU A 271 13.82 -8.74 -24.31
CA LEU A 271 14.26 -10.03 -23.81
C LEU A 271 15.28 -9.84 -22.69
N ASP A 272 15.06 -10.52 -21.58
CA ASP A 272 16.04 -10.56 -20.50
C ASP A 272 17.31 -11.24 -21.01
N THR A 273 18.44 -10.53 -20.95
CA THR A 273 19.76 -11.06 -21.29
C THR A 273 20.09 -12.36 -20.54
N LEU A 274 19.47 -12.55 -19.37
CA LEU A 274 19.65 -13.72 -18.52
C LEU A 274 18.70 -14.88 -18.86
N SER A 275 17.73 -14.67 -19.75
CA SER A 275 16.80 -15.73 -20.19
C SER A 275 17.49 -16.84 -20.98
N GLY A 276 18.62 -16.50 -21.63
CA GLY A 276 19.31 -17.34 -22.58
C GLY A 276 18.43 -17.78 -23.76
N ILE A 277 17.28 -17.15 -24.01
CA ILE A 277 16.44 -17.46 -25.16
C ILE A 277 17.12 -16.93 -26.42
N THR A 278 17.38 -17.81 -27.39
CA THR A 278 17.98 -17.48 -28.69
C THR A 278 17.00 -17.67 -29.85
N GLU A 279 15.81 -18.21 -29.58
CA GLU A 279 14.80 -18.51 -30.60
C GLU A 279 13.85 -17.33 -30.81
N GLU A 280 13.66 -16.95 -32.07
CA GLU A 280 12.67 -15.94 -32.45
C GLU A 280 11.22 -16.44 -32.22
N PRO A 281 10.26 -15.53 -31.96
CA PRO A 281 8.85 -15.90 -31.84
C PRO A 281 8.30 -16.55 -33.13
N LYS A 282 7.62 -17.70 -33.02
CA LYS A 282 6.99 -18.38 -34.16
C LYS A 282 5.69 -17.69 -34.58
N LYS A 283 5.46 -17.57 -35.90
CA LYS A 283 4.18 -17.08 -36.46
C LYS A 283 3.09 -18.15 -36.31
N CYS A 284 1.86 -17.73 -36.04
CA CYS A 284 0.73 -18.64 -35.94
C CYS A 284 0.41 -19.34 -37.27
N PRO A 285 0.05 -20.64 -37.25
CA PRO A 285 -0.62 -21.28 -38.36
C PRO A 285 -1.96 -20.59 -38.67
N HIS A 286 -2.34 -20.51 -39.95
CA HIS A 286 -3.64 -19.96 -40.34
C HIS A 286 -4.80 -20.78 -39.72
N GLY A 287 -5.71 -20.12 -39.00
CA GLY A 287 -6.93 -20.76 -38.45
C GLY A 287 -6.87 -21.20 -36.98
N SER A 288 -5.76 -21.00 -36.27
CA SER A 288 -5.69 -21.30 -34.83
C SER A 288 -6.54 -20.31 -34.00
N GLN A 289 -7.50 -20.80 -33.22
CA GLN A 289 -8.35 -19.99 -32.33
C GLN A 289 -7.68 -19.57 -31.02
N VAL A 290 -6.48 -20.07 -30.73
CA VAL A 290 -5.78 -19.79 -29.48
C VAL A 290 -4.93 -18.54 -29.65
N SER A 291 -5.51 -17.38 -29.32
CA SER A 291 -4.79 -16.10 -29.33
C SER A 291 -3.94 -15.97 -28.06
N THR A 292 -2.70 -16.43 -28.12
CA THR A 292 -1.72 -16.34 -27.03
C THR A 292 -0.41 -15.76 -27.58
N PHE A 293 0.11 -14.73 -26.88
CA PHE A 293 0.98 -13.67 -27.40
C PHE A 293 2.48 -13.92 -27.10
N ARG A 294 3.38 -13.46 -27.98
CA ARG A 294 4.82 -13.22 -27.68
C ARG A 294 5.23 -11.88 -28.27
N PHE A 295 5.46 -10.91 -27.40
CA PHE A 295 6.34 -9.74 -27.62
C PHE A 295 6.88 -9.27 -26.27
N GLY A 296 6.95 -10.20 -25.32
CA GLY A 296 7.19 -9.86 -23.94
C GLY A 296 6.02 -9.17 -23.26
N TYR A 297 4.82 -8.97 -23.82
CA TYR A 297 3.70 -8.32 -23.11
C TYR A 297 2.52 -9.27 -22.85
N VAL A 298 1.99 -9.24 -21.63
CA VAL A 298 0.74 -9.87 -21.20
C VAL A 298 -0.32 -8.78 -21.06
N LYS A 299 -1.56 -9.04 -21.47
CA LYS A 299 -2.69 -8.16 -21.11
C LYS A 299 -3.18 -8.54 -19.71
N LEU A 300 -3.21 -7.60 -18.77
CA LEU A 300 -3.86 -7.82 -17.47
C LEU A 300 -5.36 -8.08 -17.67
N VAL A 301 -5.88 -9.11 -16.99
CA VAL A 301 -7.29 -9.51 -17.06
C VAL A 301 -8.21 -8.36 -16.60
N ASP A 302 -7.73 -7.51 -15.68
CA ASP A 302 -8.52 -6.44 -15.06
C ASP A 302 -8.22 -5.01 -15.57
N SER A 303 -7.27 -4.83 -16.50
CA SER A 303 -7.02 -3.50 -17.08
C SER A 303 -8.10 -3.15 -18.10
N SER A 304 -8.86 -2.11 -17.80
CA SER A 304 -9.89 -1.54 -18.68
C SER A 304 -9.37 -0.32 -19.47
N CYS A 305 -8.06 -0.20 -19.66
CA CYS A 305 -7.46 0.96 -20.32
C CYS A 305 -7.92 1.09 -21.79
N LYS A 306 -7.93 2.34 -22.29
CA LYS A 306 -8.20 2.66 -23.68
C LYS A 306 -6.90 2.54 -24.48
N LEU A 307 -6.84 1.58 -25.39
CA LEU A 307 -5.70 1.36 -26.28
C LEU A 307 -5.43 2.61 -27.13
N ASP A 308 -4.20 3.10 -27.12
CA ASP A 308 -3.75 4.13 -28.04
C ASP A 308 -3.33 3.53 -29.40
N LYS A 309 -2.95 4.37 -30.38
CA LYS A 309 -2.54 3.91 -31.71
C LYS A 309 -1.30 3.01 -31.68
N TRP A 310 -0.34 3.26 -30.80
CA TRP A 310 0.87 2.47 -30.64
C TRP A 310 0.57 1.08 -30.09
N TYR A 311 -0.24 0.98 -29.03
CA TYR A 311 -0.65 -0.30 -28.46
C TYR A 311 -1.62 -1.06 -29.36
N LEU A 312 -2.41 -0.37 -30.20
CA LEU A 312 -3.15 -1.02 -31.28
C LEU A 312 -2.22 -1.68 -32.31
N TYR A 313 -1.09 -1.04 -32.64
CA TYR A 313 -0.07 -1.60 -33.51
C TYR A 313 0.63 -2.81 -32.87
N ILE A 314 1.04 -2.71 -31.61
CA ILE A 314 1.59 -3.83 -30.83
C ILE A 314 0.59 -4.98 -30.81
N LYS A 315 -0.68 -4.73 -30.46
CA LYS A 315 -1.75 -5.74 -30.44
C LYS A 315 -1.97 -6.37 -31.81
N LYS A 316 -1.92 -5.60 -32.90
CA LYS A 316 -2.08 -6.10 -34.28
C LYS A 316 -0.93 -7.00 -34.70
N ASN A 317 0.30 -6.68 -34.31
CA ASN A 317 1.47 -7.50 -34.62
C ASN A 317 1.59 -8.72 -33.70
N ALA A 318 1.25 -8.58 -32.42
CA ALA A 318 1.23 -9.67 -31.46
C ALA A 318 0.21 -10.76 -31.83
N ARG A 319 -0.90 -10.41 -32.51
CA ARG A 319 -1.88 -11.37 -33.07
C ARG A 319 -1.33 -12.30 -34.16
N LYS A 320 -0.17 -12.01 -34.74
CA LYS A 320 0.45 -12.84 -35.79
C LYS A 320 1.38 -13.91 -35.21
N MET A 321 1.62 -13.90 -33.90
CA MET A 321 2.57 -14.77 -33.21
C MET A 321 1.83 -15.73 -32.29
N CYS A 322 2.26 -17.00 -32.28
CA CYS A 322 1.64 -18.04 -31.46
C CYS A 322 2.55 -18.42 -30.31
N THR A 323 1.97 -18.50 -29.12
CA THR A 323 2.62 -19.10 -27.95
C THR A 323 1.77 -20.20 -27.35
N GLN A 324 2.41 -21.29 -26.94
CA GLN A 324 1.77 -22.18 -25.99
C GLN A 324 1.90 -21.53 -24.61
N ASN A 325 0.76 -21.20 -24.02
CA ASN A 325 0.52 -21.22 -22.58
C ASN A 325 1.16 -20.13 -21.68
N GLU A 326 0.35 -19.26 -21.08
CA GLU A 326 0.81 -18.29 -20.07
C GLU A 326 -0.19 -18.10 -18.91
N TRP A 327 -0.34 -19.12 -18.07
CA TRP A 327 -0.68 -18.89 -16.67
C TRP A 327 0.61 -19.07 -15.88
N THR A 328 1.21 -17.97 -15.45
CA THR A 328 2.53 -17.93 -14.83
C THR A 328 2.45 -18.33 -13.36
N ASN A 329 2.19 -19.62 -13.13
CA ASN A 329 2.58 -20.22 -11.87
C ASN A 329 4.09 -20.44 -11.91
N PHE A 330 4.78 -20.06 -10.85
CA PHE A 330 6.23 -20.25 -10.72
C PHE A 330 6.50 -21.21 -9.57
N ILE A 331 7.52 -22.06 -9.75
CA ILE A 331 8.16 -22.79 -8.65
C ILE A 331 9.43 -22.02 -8.30
N LEU A 332 9.50 -21.55 -7.08
CA LEU A 332 10.75 -21.08 -6.49
C LEU A 332 11.40 -22.27 -5.77
N LEU A 333 12.54 -22.72 -6.28
CA LEU A 333 13.38 -23.73 -5.63
C LEU A 333 14.53 -23.03 -4.92
N HIS A 334 14.81 -23.41 -3.69
CA HIS A 334 15.95 -22.91 -2.94
C HIS A 334 17.04 -23.97 -2.78
N ALA A 335 18.29 -23.53 -2.94
CA ALA A 335 19.51 -24.23 -2.55
C ALA A 335 20.36 -23.30 -1.67
N PRO A 336 21.31 -23.81 -0.87
CA PRO A 336 21.99 -23.04 0.19
C PRO A 336 22.63 -21.69 -0.18
N LYS A 337 22.86 -21.43 -1.48
CA LYS A 337 23.38 -20.15 -1.99
C LYS A 337 22.64 -19.64 -3.24
N LYS A 338 21.52 -20.27 -3.61
CA LYS A 338 20.83 -20.00 -4.89
C LYS A 338 19.32 -20.15 -4.78
N ILE A 339 18.57 -19.29 -5.47
CA ILE A 339 17.13 -19.48 -5.75
C ILE A 339 17.00 -19.72 -7.26
N TYR A 340 16.17 -20.69 -7.62
CA TYR A 340 15.76 -20.96 -8.99
C TYR A 340 14.28 -20.66 -9.12
N MET A 341 13.91 -19.76 -10.03
CA MET A 341 12.53 -19.56 -10.46
C MET A 341 12.26 -20.34 -11.76
N LEU A 342 11.36 -21.32 -11.70
CA LEU A 342 10.92 -22.14 -12.83
C LEU A 342 9.47 -21.82 -13.17
N GLN A 343 9.20 -21.56 -14.44
CA GLN A 343 7.83 -21.38 -14.92
C GLN A 343 7.12 -22.73 -15.06
N ILE A 344 5.95 -22.87 -14.45
CA ILE A 344 5.03 -24.00 -14.62
C ILE A 344 4.14 -23.72 -15.82
N MET A 345 4.05 -24.70 -16.70
CA MET A 345 3.16 -24.67 -17.85
C MET A 345 1.75 -25.14 -17.40
N PRO A 346 0.66 -24.60 -17.98
CA PRO A 346 -0.73 -24.98 -17.72
C PRO A 346 -1.06 -26.47 -17.89
N ASN A 347 -0.26 -27.22 -18.65
CA ASN A 347 -0.39 -28.67 -18.81
C ASN A 347 0.36 -29.47 -17.72
N GLY A 348 0.88 -28.81 -16.68
CA GLY A 348 1.60 -29.44 -15.57
C GLY A 348 3.09 -29.73 -15.85
N GLY A 349 3.60 -29.39 -17.05
CA GLY A 349 5.03 -29.43 -17.34
C GLY A 349 5.78 -28.21 -16.78
N HIS A 350 7.10 -28.25 -16.75
CA HIS A 350 7.94 -27.07 -16.50
C HIS A 350 8.74 -26.76 -17.77
N SER A 351 8.97 -25.48 -18.06
CA SER A 351 9.92 -25.10 -19.12
C SER A 351 11.33 -25.41 -18.61
N GLY A 352 11.79 -26.66 -18.75
CA GLY A 352 13.14 -27.11 -18.40
C GLY A 352 14.25 -26.50 -19.27
N LEU A 353 13.96 -25.40 -19.97
CA LEU A 353 14.74 -24.94 -21.11
C LEU A 353 15.78 -23.87 -20.80
N LYS A 354 15.93 -23.40 -19.55
CA LYS A 354 17.15 -22.76 -19.05
C LYS A 354 17.05 -22.40 -17.56
N ARG A 355 18.16 -22.58 -16.86
CA ARG A 355 18.32 -22.17 -15.46
C ARG A 355 18.12 -20.65 -15.39
N PRO A 356 17.25 -20.14 -14.51
CA PRO A 356 17.26 -18.73 -14.19
C PRO A 356 18.68 -18.34 -13.70
N PRO A 357 19.12 -17.12 -13.97
CA PRO A 357 20.42 -16.62 -13.52
C PRO A 357 20.60 -16.86 -12.03
N ASP A 358 21.81 -17.23 -11.62
CA ASP A 358 22.17 -17.25 -10.20
C ASP A 358 21.89 -15.86 -9.61
N ILE A 359 21.00 -15.81 -8.62
CA ILE A 359 20.88 -14.68 -7.70
C ILE A 359 21.92 -14.97 -6.62
N ASP A 360 23.06 -14.31 -6.69
CA ASP A 360 24.15 -14.50 -5.73
C ASP A 360 23.71 -13.95 -4.38
N PHE A 361 23.68 -14.83 -3.37
CA PHE A 361 23.33 -14.44 -2.03
C PHE A 361 24.56 -13.86 -1.36
N GLY A 362 24.42 -12.67 -0.78
CA GLY A 362 25.29 -12.30 0.33
C GLY A 362 25.31 -13.44 1.36
N PRO A 363 26.41 -13.65 2.09
CA PRO A 363 26.66 -14.86 2.90
C PRO A 363 25.65 -15.16 4.02
N HIS A 364 24.59 -14.35 4.18
CA HIS A 364 23.65 -14.38 5.29
C HIS A 364 22.18 -14.43 4.85
N ILE A 365 21.85 -14.99 3.67
CA ILE A 365 20.47 -15.14 3.22
C ILE A 365 19.84 -16.45 3.74
N ASP A 366 18.81 -16.35 4.58
CA ASP A 366 17.97 -17.41 5.12
C ASP A 366 16.58 -17.29 4.49
N VAL A 367 16.34 -18.06 3.43
CA VAL A 367 15.05 -18.05 2.73
C VAL A 367 13.93 -18.77 3.49
N ALA A 368 14.23 -19.39 4.64
CA ALA A 368 13.17 -19.90 5.51
C ALA A 368 12.38 -18.73 6.14
N LYS A 369 12.96 -17.52 6.13
CA LYS A 369 12.26 -16.27 6.46
C LYS A 369 11.52 -15.72 5.25
N GLN A 370 10.48 -14.93 5.51
CA GLN A 370 9.75 -14.23 4.47
C GLN A 370 10.65 -13.22 3.76
N VAL A 371 10.66 -13.29 2.44
CA VAL A 371 11.52 -12.48 1.57
C VAL A 371 10.73 -11.92 0.40
N ALA A 372 11.06 -10.70 -0.03
CA ALA A 372 10.67 -10.15 -1.31
C ALA A 372 11.86 -10.19 -2.28
N ILE A 373 11.60 -10.53 -3.55
CA ILE A 373 12.65 -10.69 -4.56
C ILE A 373 12.44 -9.63 -5.65
N ASP A 374 13.44 -8.77 -5.84
CA ASP A 374 13.58 -7.90 -7.02
C ASP A 374 14.41 -8.65 -8.06
N TYR A 375 13.69 -9.44 -8.86
CA TYR A 375 14.28 -10.32 -9.87
C TYR A 375 15.13 -9.56 -10.91
N PRO A 376 14.67 -8.42 -11.49
CA PRO A 376 15.49 -7.65 -12.43
C PRO A 376 16.81 -7.15 -11.84
N ARG A 377 16.82 -6.72 -10.57
CA ARG A 377 18.03 -6.25 -9.90
C ARG A 377 18.83 -7.35 -9.20
N LYS A 378 18.29 -8.58 -9.14
CA LYS A 378 18.84 -9.69 -8.34
C LYS A 378 19.01 -9.35 -6.87
N LEU A 379 18.06 -8.61 -6.30
CA LEU A 379 18.07 -8.23 -4.88
C LEU A 379 17.02 -9.03 -4.11
N ILE A 380 17.32 -9.34 -2.85
CA ILE A 380 16.40 -9.96 -1.91
C ILE A 380 16.26 -9.04 -0.70
N TYR A 381 15.03 -8.80 -0.30
CA TYR A 381 14.66 -8.01 0.86
C TYR A 381 14.04 -8.92 1.91
N TYR A 382 14.51 -8.84 3.15
CA TYR A 382 13.88 -9.55 4.26
C TYR A 382 12.65 -8.81 4.77
N LEU A 383 11.54 -9.53 4.85
CA LEU A 383 10.27 -8.96 5.31
C LEU A 383 10.13 -8.97 6.83
N GLY A 384 10.91 -9.81 7.53
CA GLY A 384 11.13 -9.74 8.97
C GLY A 384 12.50 -9.15 9.32
N GLY A 385 12.56 -8.05 10.08
CA GLY A 385 13.78 -7.61 10.76
C GLY A 385 14.14 -8.58 11.89
N THR A 386 15.38 -8.79 12.32
CA THR A 386 16.65 -8.07 12.19
C THR A 386 17.79 -9.04 11.81
N ILE A 387 18.78 -8.58 11.04
CA ILE A 387 20.15 -9.12 11.14
C ILE A 387 20.82 -8.28 12.24
N SER A 388 20.83 -8.78 13.47
CA SER A 388 21.86 -8.36 14.41
C SER A 388 23.19 -8.94 13.91
N GLN A 389 24.24 -8.12 13.91
CA GLN A 389 25.62 -8.60 13.79
C GLN A 389 25.93 -9.66 14.86
#